data_AF-A0A930TYN1-F1
#
_entry.id   AF-A0A930TYN1-F1
#
_cell.length_a   1.000
_cell.length_b   1.000
_cell.length_c   1.000
_cell.angle_alpha   90.00
_cell.angle_beta   90.00
_cell.angle_gamma   90.00
#
_symmetry.space_group_name_H-M   'P 1'
#
loop_
_entity.id
_entity.type
_entity.pdbx_description
1 polymer ?
#
loop_
_entity_poly.entity_id
_entity_poly.type
_entity_poly.pdbx_seq_one_letter_code
_entity_poly.pdbx_strand_id
1 'polypeptide(L)' 'MDQSAKLSLEQRFSLRSFETQVSRMTLEQAQDFLIRLGVVA' A
#
# COMPACT_ATOMS: atom_id res chain seq x y z
N MET A 1 18.15 7.16 16.47
CA MET A 1 17.46 6.86 15.21
C MET A 1 18.06 5.56 14.66
N ASP A 2 17.63 4.39 15.16
CA ASP A 2 18.08 3.10 14.61
C ASP A 2 17.20 1.91 15.05
N GLN A 3 15.88 2.11 15.04
CA GLN A 3 14.94 0.99 15.18
C GLN A 3 13.94 1.08 14.05
N SER A 4 14.39 0.74 12.84
CA SER A 4 13.47 0.39 11.78
C SER A 4 12.55 -0.70 12.31
N ALA A 5 11.28 -0.38 12.51
CA ALA A 5 10.27 -1.34 12.92
C ALA A 5 10.30 -2.52 11.95
N LYS A 6 10.80 -3.67 12.41
CA LYS A 6 10.81 -4.89 11.61
C LYS A 6 9.38 -5.33 11.45
N LEU A 7 8.91 -5.35 10.20
CA LEU A 7 7.63 -5.91 9.85
C LEU A 7 7.61 -7.40 10.17
N SER A 8 6.49 -7.87 10.72
CA SER A 8 6.23 -9.30 10.88
C SER A 8 6.13 -9.99 9.51
N LEU A 9 6.17 -11.31 9.48
CA LEU A 9 6.00 -12.08 8.24
C LEU A 9 4.65 -11.78 7.59
N GLU A 10 3.59 -11.69 8.39
CA GLU A 10 2.23 -11.41 7.96
C GLU A 10 2.13 -9.98 7.39
N GLN A 11 2.73 -9.00 8.06
CA GLN A 11 2.74 -7.62 7.55
C GLN A 11 3.48 -7.50 6.21
N ARG A 12 4.61 -8.20 6.05
CA ARG A 12 5.32 -8.26 4.76
C ARG A 12 4.48 -8.96 3.69
N PHE A 13 3.78 -10.03 4.04
CA PHE A 13 2.89 -10.72 3.11
C PHE A 13 1.76 -9.79 2.65
N SER A 14 1.09 -9.11 3.60
CA SER A 14 0.05 -8.13 3.31
C SER A 14 0.56 -7.02 2.38
N LEU A 15 1.78 -6.51 2.58
CA LEU A 15 2.38 -5.52 1.69
C LEU A 15 2.59 -6.06 0.28
N ARG A 16 3.14 -7.27 0.12
CA ARG A 16 3.34 -7.87 -1.22
C ARG A 16 2.02 -8.13 -1.94
N SER A 17 1.00 -8.58 -1.21
CA SER A 17 -0.35 -8.75 -1.75
C SER A 17 -0.96 -7.41 -2.18
N PHE A 18 -0.71 -6.35 -1.42
CA PHE A 18 -1.16 -5.01 -1.74
C PHE A 18 -0.43 -4.43 -2.97
N GLU A 19 0.90 -4.55 -3.05
CA GLU A 19 1.69 -4.17 -4.23
C GLU A 19 1.18 -4.82 -5.51
N THR A 20 0.84 -6.11 -5.44
CA THR A 20 0.28 -6.85 -6.58
C THR A 20 -1.11 -6.36 -6.99
N GLN A 21 -1.90 -5.85 -6.06
CA GLN A 21 -3.21 -5.27 -6.37
C GLN A 21 -3.06 -3.91 -7.02
N VAL A 22 -2.21 -3.04 -6.45
CA VAL A 22 -1.95 -1.70 -6.97
C VAL A 22 -1.35 -1.74 -8.37
N SER A 23 -0.44 -2.68 -8.67
CA SER A 23 0.16 -2.81 -10.00
C SER A 23 -0.84 -3.16 -11.12
N ARG A 24 -2.02 -3.66 -10.75
CA ARG A 24 -3.10 -4.01 -11.68
C ARG A 24 -4.18 -2.93 -11.77
N MET A 25 -4.09 -1.87 -10.96
CA MET A 25 -5.06 -0.78 -11.00
C MET A 25 -4.83 0.09 -12.23
N THR A 26 -5.92 0.57 -12.83
CA THR A 26 -5.84 1.70 -13.76
C THR A 26 -5.49 2.97 -13.01
N LEU A 27 -5.07 4.01 -13.74
CA LEU A 27 -4.78 5.32 -13.16
C LEU A 27 -5.96 5.88 -12.37
N GLU A 28 -7.18 5.76 -12.88
CA GLU A 28 -8.41 6.25 -12.24
C GLU A 28 -8.72 5.45 -10.96
N GLN A 29 -8.59 4.12 -10.99
CA GLN A 29 -8.78 3.27 -9.82
C GLN A 29 -7.75 3.59 -8.72
N ALA A 30 -6.48 3.80 -9.10
CA ALA A 30 -5.44 4.19 -8.16
C ALA A 30 -5.71 5.58 -7.55
N GLN A 31 -6.19 6.53 -8.35
CA GLN A 31 -6.56 7.87 -7.85
C GLN A 31 -7.75 7.81 -6.88
N ASP A 32 -8.83 7.13 -7.22
CA ASP A 32 -9.98 6.94 -6.33
C ASP A 32 -9.56 6.23 -5.04
N PHE A 33 -8.68 5.22 -5.16
CA PHE A 33 -8.12 4.53 -3.99
C PHE A 33 -7.31 5.46 -3.08
N LEU A 34 -6.47 6.33 -3.64
CA LEU A 34 -5.65 7.28 -2.89
C LEU A 34 -6.49 8.36 -2.20
N ILE A 35 -7.58 8.81 -2.84
CA ILE A 35 -8.55 9.74 -2.24
C ILE A 35 -9.27 9.06 -1.06
N ARG A 36 -9.73 7.82 -1.23
CA ARG A 36 -10.36 7.04 -0.14
C ARG A 36 -9.43 6.79 1.04
N LEU A 37 -8.14 6.61 0.77
CA LEU A 37 -7.11 6.44 1.81
C LEU A 37 -6.80 7.77 2.53
N GLY A 38 -7.30 8.91 2.03
CA GLY A 38 -7.05 10.24 2.59
C GLY A 38 -5.63 10.76 2.37
N VAL A 39 -4.93 10.22 1.36
CA VAL A 39 -3.53 10.57 1.05
C VAL A 39 -3.46 11.72 0.05
N VAL A 40 -4.58 12.06 -0.59
CA VAL A 40 -4.69 13.17 -1.54
C VAL A 40 -5.77 14.12 -1.02
N ALA A 41 -5.39 15.39 -0.82
CA ALA A 41 -6.28 16.50 -0.46
C ALA A 41 -6.87 17.16 -1.71
#